data_AF-H5T8P3-F1
#
_entry.id   AF-H5T8P3-F1
#
_cell.length_a   1.000
_cell.length_b   1.000
_cell.length_c   1.000
_cell.angle_alpha   90.00
_cell.angle_beta   90.00
_cell.angle_gamma   90.00
#
_symmetry.space_group_name_H-M   'P 1'
#
loop_
_entity.id
_entity.type
_entity.pdbx_description
1 polymer ?
#
loop_
_entity_poly.entity_id
_entity_poly.type
_entity_poly.pdbx_seq_one_letter_code
_entity_poly.pdbx_strand_id
1 'polypeptide(L)'
;MLMQLNKENLTINCGLTKLAPIFCVTLLLLFSAQVSAQEASDIWVGKLNLWEKEPITELIQVTNTQQYSNQPYFFDNERLFFTEAVNVDGSDAQMDIWVFDFQSGKLQNITQSASSEYSATPIPDKDDMSVIRVNAAGSQELWQVNLLGKAVQHLAPKLSPVGYQVWLSDTDSLLFVLGQPITLQRVNAFDPDTKGSIVDTNIGASLHRFEKTDWFLYTRDDDGNFLHAYNKETNKTIQIVRMPENSVFFSVSRMGNVITSDGETLWQRKFMIKGDKIRPLNGWQKITIEQPECAEGVTRTAISPDTSMIALVCPRDPKEAEQS
;
A
#
# COMPACT_ATOMS: atom_id res chain seq x y z
N MET A 1 -5.94 -51.70 -10.27
CA MET A 1 -7.05 -52.67 -10.17
C MET A 1 -8.24 -51.90 -9.64
N LEU A 2 -9.34 -51.89 -10.42
CA LEU A 2 -10.65 -51.31 -10.08
C LEU A 2 -11.10 -51.79 -8.67
N MET A 3 -11.98 -51.13 -7.90
CA MET A 3 -13.37 -50.82 -8.26
C MET A 3 -14.11 -50.06 -7.13
N GLN A 4 -14.87 -49.04 -7.51
CA GLN A 4 -16.23 -48.63 -7.10
C GLN A 4 -16.67 -48.40 -5.62
N LEU A 5 -17.03 -47.12 -5.36
CA LEU A 5 -18.36 -46.56 -4.99
C LEU A 5 -19.34 -47.37 -4.11
N ASN A 6 -19.84 -46.69 -3.06
CA ASN A 6 -21.30 -46.54 -2.90
C ASN A 6 -21.70 -45.26 -2.12
N LYS A 7 -22.68 -44.53 -2.67
CA LYS A 7 -23.42 -43.43 -2.04
C LYS A 7 -24.63 -44.00 -1.33
N GLU A 8 -24.87 -43.61 -0.09
CA GLU A 8 -26.19 -43.78 0.55
C GLU A 8 -26.86 -42.43 0.77
N ASN A 9 -28.09 -42.34 0.27
CA ASN A 9 -29.03 -41.25 0.47
C ASN A 9 -29.60 -41.32 1.90
N LEU A 10 -29.61 -40.20 2.63
CA LEU A 10 -30.53 -40.03 3.76
C LEU A 10 -31.67 -39.08 3.38
N THR A 11 -32.85 -39.66 3.23
CA THR A 11 -34.15 -38.98 3.21
C THR A 11 -34.55 -38.68 4.65
N ILE A 12 -34.75 -37.40 5.00
CA ILE A 12 -35.32 -37.01 6.30
C ILE A 12 -36.79 -36.61 6.08
N ASN A 13 -37.69 -37.40 6.66
CA ASN A 13 -39.12 -37.09 6.79
C ASN A 13 -39.31 -35.91 7.74
N CYS A 14 -39.96 -34.84 7.28
CA CYS A 14 -40.33 -33.69 8.10
C CYS A 14 -41.81 -33.82 8.52
N GLY A 15 -42.05 -34.18 9.78
CA GLY A 15 -43.36 -34.11 10.41
C GLY A 15 -43.61 -32.69 10.95
N LEU A 16 -44.69 -32.06 10.50
CA LEU A 16 -45.16 -30.77 11.01
C LEU A 16 -45.63 -30.88 12.46
N THR A 17 -45.07 -30.05 13.35
CA THR A 17 -45.84 -29.35 14.38
C THR A 17 -45.28 -27.94 14.58
N LYS A 18 -46.22 -26.98 14.62
CA LYS A 18 -46.02 -25.53 14.61
C LYS A 18 -45.26 -25.04 15.84
N LEU A 19 -44.20 -24.24 15.62
CA LEU A 19 -43.75 -23.13 16.48
C LEU A 19 -42.85 -22.20 15.62
N ALA A 20 -42.94 -20.90 15.87
CA ALA A 20 -42.48 -19.79 15.03
C ALA A 20 -40.99 -19.82 14.62
N PRO A 21 -40.60 -19.24 13.47
CA PRO A 21 -39.20 -19.15 13.09
C PRO A 21 -38.57 -17.94 13.78
N ILE A 22 -37.92 -18.15 14.92
CA ILE A 22 -36.83 -17.27 15.34
C ILE A 22 -35.60 -17.79 14.61
N PHE A 23 -35.38 -17.32 13.40
CA PHE A 23 -34.15 -17.57 12.65
C PHE A 23 -33.10 -16.55 13.11
N CYS A 24 -32.63 -16.69 14.36
CA CYS A 24 -31.38 -16.06 14.78
C CYS A 24 -30.23 -16.94 14.29
N VAL A 25 -29.91 -16.82 13.00
CA VAL A 25 -28.60 -17.21 12.49
C VAL A 25 -27.70 -15.98 12.58
N THR A 26 -27.26 -15.68 13.80
CA THR A 26 -26.04 -14.91 14.01
C THR A 26 -24.87 -15.83 13.70
N LEU A 27 -24.59 -16.00 12.41
CA LEU A 27 -23.29 -16.49 11.97
C LEU A 27 -22.32 -15.32 12.07
N LEU A 28 -21.82 -15.07 13.28
CA LEU A 28 -20.60 -14.29 13.49
C LEU A 28 -19.46 -15.09 12.85
N LEU A 29 -19.24 -14.87 11.55
CA LEU A 29 -17.97 -15.18 10.92
C LEU A 29 -16.95 -14.22 11.52
N LEU A 30 -16.32 -14.66 12.60
CA LEU A 30 -14.98 -14.23 12.97
C LEU A 30 -14.09 -14.55 11.78
N PHE A 31 -14.00 -13.64 10.82
CA PHE A 31 -12.81 -13.52 10.00
C PHE A 31 -11.72 -13.08 10.97
N SER A 32 -11.10 -14.06 11.62
CA SER A 32 -9.69 -13.97 11.92
C SER A 32 -9.04 -13.78 10.56
N ALA A 33 -8.85 -12.53 10.14
CA ALA A 33 -7.73 -12.23 9.28
C ALA A 33 -6.56 -12.85 10.05
N GLN A 34 -6.07 -13.99 9.57
CA GLN A 34 -4.77 -14.44 9.99
C GLN A 34 -3.89 -13.26 9.62
N VAL A 35 -3.51 -12.48 10.62
CA VAL A 35 -2.35 -11.60 10.56
C VAL A 35 -1.25 -12.60 10.27
N SER A 36 -0.98 -12.81 8.98
CA SER A 36 0.28 -13.41 8.57
C SER A 36 1.31 -12.61 9.33
N ALA A 37 2.13 -13.30 10.13
CA ALA A 37 3.28 -12.68 10.78
C ALA A 37 3.92 -11.77 9.73
N GLN A 38 3.96 -10.47 10.03
CA GLN A 38 4.42 -9.50 9.05
C GLN A 38 5.85 -9.87 8.69
N GLU A 39 6.09 -10.24 7.43
CA GLU A 39 7.36 -10.86 7.05
C GLU A 39 8.51 -9.88 7.25
N ALA A 40 9.59 -10.40 7.85
CA ALA A 40 10.83 -9.67 8.04
C ALA A 40 11.33 -9.15 6.69
N SER A 41 11.63 -7.85 6.65
CA SER A 41 11.99 -7.17 5.40
C SER A 41 12.91 -6.01 5.69
N ASP A 42 13.83 -5.78 4.75
CA ASP A 42 14.73 -4.65 4.77
C ASP A 42 14.40 -3.68 3.65
N ILE A 43 14.63 -2.39 3.93
CA ILE A 43 14.56 -1.32 2.95
C ILE A 43 15.96 -1.05 2.43
N TRP A 44 16.11 -1.19 1.12
CA TRP A 44 17.32 -0.81 0.38
C TRP A 44 17.04 0.43 -0.46
N VAL A 45 17.99 1.35 -0.55
CA VAL A 45 17.87 2.54 -1.40
C VAL A 45 19.00 2.56 -2.41
N GLY A 46 18.66 2.71 -3.69
CA GLY A 46 19.63 2.83 -4.77
C GLY A 46 19.50 4.14 -5.54
N LYS A 47 20.54 4.46 -6.29
CA LYS A 47 20.44 5.45 -7.37
C LYS A 47 19.53 4.93 -8.47
N LEU A 48 18.72 5.83 -9.01
CA LEU A 48 17.79 5.56 -10.10
C LEU A 48 18.14 6.41 -11.32
N ASN A 49 18.42 5.76 -12.44
CA ASN A 49 18.55 6.40 -13.75
C ASN A 49 17.76 5.63 -14.81
N LEU A 50 16.52 6.05 -15.03
CA LEU A 50 15.56 5.41 -15.95
C LEU A 50 15.92 5.51 -17.44
N TRP A 51 17.03 6.19 -17.79
CA TRP A 51 17.55 6.23 -19.16
C TRP A 51 18.52 5.09 -19.46
N GLU A 52 19.07 4.45 -18.42
CA GLU A 52 20.03 3.37 -18.55
C GLU A 52 19.33 2.01 -18.66
N LYS A 53 20.06 1.04 -19.23
CA LYS A 53 19.61 -0.34 -19.32
C LYS A 53 19.49 -1.00 -17.94
N GLU A 54 20.42 -0.66 -17.06
CA GLU A 54 20.47 -1.05 -15.64
C GLU A 54 20.15 0.19 -14.81
N PRO A 55 18.87 0.49 -14.56
CA PRO A 55 18.48 1.78 -14.01
C PRO A 55 18.70 1.89 -12.50
N ILE A 56 19.01 0.81 -11.80
CA ILE A 56 19.17 0.79 -10.34
C ILE A 56 20.61 0.38 -10.00
N THR A 57 21.32 1.25 -9.28
CA THR A 57 22.71 1.04 -8.88
C THR A 57 22.96 1.51 -7.46
N GLU A 58 24.11 1.13 -6.89
CA GLU A 58 24.58 1.63 -5.59
C GLU A 58 23.55 1.45 -4.46
N LEU A 59 23.02 0.23 -4.30
CA LEU A 59 22.12 -0.08 -3.19
C LEU A 59 22.83 0.09 -1.85
N ILE A 60 22.19 0.83 -0.95
CA ILE A 60 22.56 0.95 0.46
C ILE A 60 21.43 0.40 1.33
N GLN A 61 21.78 -0.32 2.39
CA GLN A 61 20.82 -0.82 3.36
C GLN A 61 20.38 0.34 4.26
N VAL A 62 19.08 0.60 4.34
CA VAL A 62 18.49 1.62 5.23
C VAL A 62 18.00 1.00 6.53
N THR A 63 17.34 -0.15 6.44
CA THR A 63 16.90 -0.91 7.61
C THR A 63 17.63 -2.24 7.68
N ASN A 64 18.02 -2.63 8.88
CA ASN A 64 18.67 -3.90 9.15
C ASN A 64 18.11 -4.45 10.46
N THR A 65 16.82 -4.78 10.44
CA THR A 65 16.14 -5.37 11.60
C THR A 65 15.63 -6.75 11.23
N GLN A 66 15.55 -7.66 12.19
CA GLN A 66 14.91 -8.97 11.98
C GLN A 66 13.39 -8.86 11.77
N GLN A 67 12.85 -7.63 11.73
CA GLN A 67 11.43 -7.36 11.84
C GLN A 67 10.91 -6.70 10.56
N TYR A 68 9.64 -6.35 10.59
CA TYR A 68 8.96 -5.68 9.50
C TYR A 68 9.53 -4.28 9.27
N SER A 69 9.99 -4.01 8.05
CA SER A 69 10.29 -2.65 7.55
C SER A 69 9.61 -2.46 6.20
N ASN A 70 8.70 -1.49 6.08
CA ASN A 70 7.88 -1.40 4.88
C ASN A 70 7.32 0.01 4.64
N GLN A 71 6.50 0.13 3.59
CA GLN A 71 5.77 1.34 3.22
C GLN A 71 6.68 2.57 3.08
N PRO A 72 7.83 2.45 2.38
CA PRO A 72 8.71 3.60 2.17
C PRO A 72 7.98 4.71 1.42
N TYR A 73 8.23 5.95 1.82
CA TYR A 73 7.75 7.16 1.18
C TYR A 73 8.80 8.25 1.28
N PHE A 74 9.29 8.75 0.13
CA PHE A 74 10.19 9.89 0.10
C PHE A 74 9.41 11.17 0.44
N PHE A 75 9.66 11.75 1.62
CA PHE A 75 9.07 13.04 2.00
C PHE A 75 9.61 14.17 1.12
N ASP A 76 10.92 14.11 0.86
CA ASP A 76 11.65 14.93 -0.08
C ASP A 76 12.84 14.12 -0.65
N ASN A 77 13.82 14.77 -1.27
CA ASN A 77 15.03 14.10 -1.78
C ASN A 77 16.08 13.82 -0.69
N GLU A 78 15.83 14.19 0.56
CA GLU A 78 16.78 14.11 1.68
C GLU A 78 16.26 13.21 2.81
N ARG A 79 14.96 12.88 2.83
CA ARG A 79 14.30 12.12 3.90
C ARG A 79 13.38 11.04 3.35
N LEU A 80 13.63 9.81 3.79
CA LEU A 80 12.77 8.65 3.54
C LEU A 80 12.01 8.29 4.81
N PHE A 81 10.68 8.32 4.75
CA PHE A 81 9.82 7.86 5.83
C PHE A 81 9.41 6.41 5.55
N PHE A 82 9.21 5.63 6.59
CA PHE A 82 8.76 4.24 6.48
C PHE A 82 8.17 3.75 7.79
N THR A 83 7.54 2.59 7.74
CA THR A 83 7.00 1.91 8.92
C THR A 83 7.93 0.79 9.35
N GLU A 84 8.23 0.71 10.64
CA GLU A 84 9.07 -0.35 11.21
C GLU A 84 8.49 -0.86 12.54
N ALA A 85 8.63 -2.17 12.76
CA ALA A 85 8.27 -2.81 14.02
C ALA A 85 9.27 -2.44 15.14
N VAL A 86 8.76 -2.05 16.30
CA VAL A 86 9.61 -1.59 17.42
C VAL A 86 9.47 -2.44 18.69
N ASN A 87 8.26 -2.87 19.03
CA ASN A 87 8.00 -3.74 20.18
C ASN A 87 7.43 -5.05 19.68
N VAL A 88 8.20 -6.14 19.81
CA VAL A 88 7.78 -7.49 19.42
C VAL A 88 7.59 -8.32 20.69
N ASP A 89 6.35 -8.67 21.01
CA ASP A 89 6.01 -9.61 22.08
C ASP A 89 5.29 -10.83 21.47
N GLY A 90 6.04 -11.91 21.26
CA GLY A 90 5.54 -13.09 20.56
C GLY A 90 5.15 -12.78 19.11
N SER A 91 3.87 -12.93 18.77
CA SER A 91 3.33 -12.62 17.44
C SER A 91 2.88 -11.16 17.29
N ASP A 92 2.83 -10.41 18.38
CA ASP A 92 2.31 -9.04 18.37
C ASP A 92 3.47 -8.06 18.23
N ALA A 93 3.46 -7.32 17.13
CA ALA A 93 4.42 -6.27 16.86
C ALA A 93 3.71 -4.92 16.74
N GLN A 94 4.16 -3.93 17.52
CA GLN A 94 3.73 -2.54 17.37
C GLN A 94 4.62 -1.82 16.36
N MET A 95 3.99 -0.99 15.52
CA MET A 95 4.62 -0.34 14.37
C MET A 95 4.67 1.17 14.56
N ASP A 96 5.84 1.77 14.36
CA ASP A 96 6.02 3.21 14.39
C ASP A 96 6.45 3.74 13.02
N ILE A 97 6.36 5.07 12.85
CA ILE A 97 6.92 5.77 11.70
C ILE A 97 8.34 6.21 12.00
N TRP A 98 9.24 5.81 11.12
CA TRP A 98 10.66 6.15 11.15
C TRP A 98 11.03 7.06 9.99
N VAL A 99 12.13 7.80 10.15
CA VAL A 99 12.78 8.56 9.09
C VAL A 99 14.24 8.18 8.97
N PHE A 100 14.71 8.04 7.73
CA PHE A 100 16.12 8.04 7.38
C PHE A 100 16.47 9.34 6.67
N ASP A 101 17.45 10.06 7.23
CA ASP A 101 17.97 11.32 6.69
C ASP A 101 19.26 11.04 5.89
N PHE A 102 19.22 11.23 4.58
CA PHE A 102 20.33 10.91 3.68
C PHE A 102 21.53 11.85 3.86
N GLN A 103 21.32 13.07 4.36
CA GLN A 103 22.40 14.04 4.55
C GLN A 103 23.28 13.66 5.75
N SER A 104 22.65 13.26 6.85
CA SER A 104 23.32 12.91 8.10
C SER A 104 23.56 11.41 8.26
N GLY A 105 22.91 10.58 7.43
CA GLY A 105 22.92 9.12 7.55
C GLY A 105 22.22 8.60 8.81
N LYS A 106 21.34 9.41 9.41
CA LYS A 106 20.71 9.10 10.69
C LYS A 106 19.34 8.48 10.50
N LEU A 107 19.08 7.46 11.32
CA LEU A 107 17.80 6.81 11.45
C LEU A 107 17.13 7.24 12.77
N GLN A 108 15.85 7.61 12.72
CA GLN A 108 15.10 8.10 13.89
C GLN A 108 13.65 7.59 13.91
N ASN A 109 13.22 7.03 15.05
CA ASN A 109 11.81 6.78 15.34
C ASN A 109 11.13 8.11 15.68
N ILE A 110 10.21 8.54 14.83
CA ILE A 110 9.53 9.82 14.97
C ILE A 110 8.35 9.71 15.94
N THR A 111 7.51 8.69 15.80
CA THR A 111 6.18 8.70 16.45
C THR A 111 6.16 8.10 17.85
N GLN A 112 6.99 7.09 18.13
CA GLN A 112 7.11 6.47 19.47
C GLN A 112 5.75 6.24 20.13
N SER A 113 4.83 5.68 19.36
CA SER A 113 3.41 5.72 19.67
C SER A 113 2.95 4.45 20.38
N ALA A 114 1.89 4.53 21.18
CA ALA A 114 1.33 3.37 21.85
C ALA A 114 0.44 2.49 20.93
N SER A 115 0.29 2.88 19.66
CA SER A 115 -0.62 2.27 18.69
C SER A 115 0.12 2.08 17.38
N SER A 116 -0.23 1.08 16.58
CA SER A 116 0.47 0.88 15.31
C SER A 116 0.12 1.95 14.27
N GLU A 117 1.13 2.43 13.55
CA GLU A 117 1.01 3.44 12.51
C GLU A 117 1.67 2.98 11.20
N TYR A 118 1.03 3.31 10.08
CA TYR A 118 1.38 2.82 8.76
C TYR A 118 1.31 3.92 7.70
N SER A 119 1.97 3.70 6.56
CA SER A 119 1.76 4.45 5.32
C SER A 119 1.90 5.97 5.49
N ALA A 120 2.97 6.43 6.13
CA ALA A 120 3.25 7.86 6.28
C ALA A 120 3.28 8.56 4.91
N THR A 121 2.58 9.68 4.78
CA THR A 121 2.49 10.45 3.53
C THR A 121 2.47 11.95 3.85
N PRO A 122 3.34 12.78 3.26
CA PRO A 122 3.32 14.23 3.45
C PRO A 122 1.97 14.82 3.04
N ILE A 123 1.48 15.77 3.83
CA ILE A 123 0.29 16.55 3.46
C ILE A 123 0.77 17.75 2.63
N PRO A 124 0.27 17.95 1.39
CA PRO A 124 0.68 19.07 0.56
C PRO A 124 0.52 20.42 1.29
N ASP A 125 1.51 21.30 1.11
CA ASP A 125 1.55 22.65 1.68
C ASP A 125 1.45 22.72 3.22
N LYS A 126 1.86 21.64 3.92
CA LYS A 126 1.96 21.58 5.39
C LYS A 126 3.26 20.91 5.82
N ASP A 127 3.80 21.33 6.97
CA ASP A 127 4.95 20.69 7.62
C ASP A 127 4.51 19.49 8.49
N ASP A 128 3.61 18.66 7.94
CA ASP A 128 3.00 17.52 8.60
C ASP A 128 2.87 16.34 7.64
N MET A 129 2.57 15.16 8.18
CA MET A 129 2.26 13.95 7.43
C MET A 129 0.91 13.38 7.89
N SER A 130 0.30 12.57 7.04
CA SER A 130 -0.77 11.68 7.40
C SER A 130 -0.26 10.25 7.60
N VAL A 131 -0.83 9.54 8.57
CA VAL A 131 -0.58 8.12 8.82
C VAL A 131 -1.90 7.37 8.93
N ILE A 132 -1.86 6.07 8.68
CA ILE A 132 -2.94 5.15 9.05
C ILE A 132 -2.64 4.62 10.45
N ARG A 133 -3.41 5.05 11.44
CA ARG A 133 -3.26 4.63 12.84
C ARG A 133 -4.32 3.62 13.22
N VAL A 134 -3.93 2.60 13.97
CA VAL A 134 -4.85 1.60 14.53
C VAL A 134 -5.35 2.07 15.88
N ASN A 135 -6.68 2.19 16.06
CA ASN A 135 -7.27 2.56 17.33
C ASN A 135 -7.33 1.37 18.31
N ALA A 136 -7.76 1.62 19.55
CA ALA A 136 -7.85 0.58 20.59
C ALA A 136 -8.83 -0.56 20.27
N ALA A 137 -9.76 -0.35 19.32
CA ALA A 137 -10.68 -1.39 18.83
C ALA A 137 -10.14 -2.14 17.61
N GLY A 138 -8.92 -1.84 17.16
CA GLY A 138 -8.30 -2.44 15.98
C GLY A 138 -8.72 -1.81 14.65
N SER A 139 -9.50 -0.73 14.66
CA SER A 139 -9.91 -0.04 13.42
C SER A 139 -8.80 0.87 12.90
N GLN A 140 -8.64 0.92 11.58
CA GLN A 140 -7.69 1.79 10.92
C GLN A 140 -8.32 3.16 10.62
N GLU A 141 -7.62 4.21 11.03
CA GLU A 141 -8.06 5.61 10.98
C GLU A 141 -6.99 6.47 10.32
N LEU A 142 -7.41 7.50 9.57
CA LEU A 142 -6.49 8.47 8.99
C LEU A 142 -6.19 9.57 10.01
N TRP A 143 -4.91 9.77 10.33
CA TRP A 143 -4.48 10.77 11.31
C TRP A 143 -3.44 11.71 10.73
N GLN A 144 -3.56 13.00 11.06
CA GLN A 144 -2.49 13.98 10.88
C GLN A 144 -1.50 13.85 12.03
N VAL A 145 -0.22 13.85 11.71
CA VAL A 145 0.91 13.76 12.63
C VAL A 145 1.96 14.79 12.19
N ASN A 146 2.50 15.54 13.14
CA ASN A 146 3.55 16.51 12.81
C ASN A 146 4.92 15.85 12.66
N LEU A 147 5.93 16.59 12.19
CA LEU A 147 7.30 16.07 12.02
C LEU A 147 8.00 15.68 13.33
N LEU A 148 7.42 16.02 14.49
CA LEU A 148 7.87 15.54 15.80
C LEU A 148 7.13 14.28 16.27
N GLY A 149 6.31 13.69 15.40
CA GLY A 149 5.57 12.45 15.65
C GLY A 149 4.33 12.60 16.51
N LYS A 150 3.92 13.83 16.83
CA LYS A 150 2.73 14.04 17.65
C LYS A 150 1.47 14.01 16.79
N ALA A 151 0.48 13.25 17.26
CA ALA A 151 -0.87 13.30 16.73
C ALA A 151 -1.43 14.73 16.79
N VAL A 152 -1.98 15.20 15.67
CA VAL A 152 -2.58 16.53 15.56
C VAL A 152 -4.09 16.43 15.45
N GLN A 153 -4.61 15.68 14.49
CA GLN A 153 -6.04 15.62 14.18
C GLN A 153 -6.44 14.26 13.58
N HIS A 154 -7.61 13.73 13.96
CA HIS A 154 -8.27 12.64 13.25
C HIS A 154 -8.93 13.18 11.98
N LEU A 155 -8.45 12.75 10.82
CA LEU A 155 -8.91 13.20 9.52
C LEU A 155 -10.04 12.31 9.00
N ALA A 156 -11.09 12.91 8.42
CA ALA A 156 -12.24 12.22 7.86
C ALA A 156 -12.83 11.10 8.77
N PRO A 157 -13.16 11.38 10.04
CA PRO A 157 -13.48 10.36 11.06
C PRO A 157 -14.74 9.52 10.78
N LYS A 158 -15.56 9.90 9.80
CA LYS A 158 -16.72 9.12 9.34
C LYS A 158 -16.35 8.02 8.33
N LEU A 159 -15.10 7.96 7.89
CA LEU A 159 -14.57 6.97 6.95
C LEU A 159 -13.58 6.07 7.68
N SER A 160 -13.99 4.83 7.94
CA SER A 160 -13.15 3.80 8.55
C SER A 160 -13.72 2.42 8.20
N PRO A 161 -12.90 1.37 8.01
CA PRO A 161 -11.43 1.39 8.07
C PRO A 161 -10.77 1.96 6.81
N VAL A 162 -9.71 2.76 6.98
CA VAL A 162 -8.91 3.33 5.87
C VAL A 162 -7.56 2.62 5.80
N GLY A 163 -7.21 2.10 4.62
CA GLY A 163 -5.95 1.37 4.44
C GLY A 163 -4.81 2.19 3.83
N TYR A 164 -5.14 3.10 2.91
CA TYR A 164 -4.18 3.92 2.17
C TYR A 164 -4.81 5.23 1.71
N GLN A 165 -3.96 6.21 1.36
CA GLN A 165 -4.37 7.54 0.92
C GLN A 165 -3.46 8.10 -0.17
N VAL A 166 -3.99 9.03 -0.98
CA VAL A 166 -3.20 9.93 -1.81
C VAL A 166 -3.84 11.32 -1.85
N TRP A 167 -3.04 12.36 -1.60
CA TRP A 167 -3.50 13.75 -1.51
C TRP A 167 -3.76 14.38 -2.88
N LEU A 168 -4.98 14.90 -3.08
CA LEU A 168 -5.41 15.65 -4.28
C LEU A 168 -5.02 17.13 -4.21
N SER A 169 -5.02 17.67 -2.98
CA SER A 169 -4.63 19.03 -2.58
C SER A 169 -4.16 19.01 -1.10
N ASP A 170 -4.03 20.18 -0.49
CA ASP A 170 -3.76 20.38 0.94
C ASP A 170 -4.94 19.98 1.87
N THR A 171 -6.08 19.60 1.30
CA THR A 171 -7.35 19.36 2.01
C THR A 171 -8.10 18.14 1.48
N ASP A 172 -8.11 17.91 0.16
CA ASP A 172 -8.78 16.77 -0.46
C ASP A 172 -7.84 15.56 -0.60
N SER A 173 -8.39 14.37 -0.39
CA SER A 173 -7.68 13.10 -0.53
C SER A 173 -8.54 12.04 -1.23
N LEU A 174 -7.89 11.08 -1.89
CA LEU A 174 -8.48 9.80 -2.25
C LEU A 174 -8.07 8.76 -1.21
N LEU A 175 -9.06 8.03 -0.68
CA LEU A 175 -8.86 7.00 0.31
C LEU A 175 -9.19 5.61 -0.26
N PHE A 176 -8.34 4.65 0.07
CA PHE A 176 -8.66 3.23 -0.01
C PHE A 176 -9.44 2.86 1.26
N VAL A 177 -10.76 2.70 1.13
CA VAL A 177 -11.64 2.37 2.26
C VAL A 177 -11.99 0.88 2.20
N LEU A 178 -11.67 0.17 3.28
CA LEU A 178 -11.91 -1.26 3.41
C LEU A 178 -13.41 -1.54 3.54
N GLY A 179 -13.83 -2.68 3.02
CA GLY A 179 -15.22 -3.12 3.03
C GLY A 179 -15.45 -4.26 2.04
N GLN A 180 -16.72 -4.60 1.83
CA GLN A 180 -17.13 -5.53 0.78
C GLN A 180 -18.21 -4.84 -0.08
N PRO A 181 -17.84 -4.23 -1.22
CA PRO A 181 -16.49 -4.18 -1.81
C PRO A 181 -15.57 -3.14 -1.15
N ILE A 182 -14.27 -3.24 -1.44
CA ILE A 182 -13.31 -2.16 -1.21
C ILE A 182 -13.67 -0.98 -2.13
N THR A 183 -13.50 0.26 -1.65
CA THR A 183 -13.85 1.47 -2.40
C THR A 183 -12.70 2.47 -2.49
N LEU A 184 -12.62 3.17 -3.63
CA LEU A 184 -11.89 4.43 -3.77
C LEU A 184 -12.85 5.56 -3.40
N GLN A 185 -12.53 6.36 -2.39
CA GLN A 185 -13.40 7.47 -1.98
C GLN A 185 -12.67 8.81 -2.00
N ARG A 186 -13.25 9.82 -2.62
CA ARG A 186 -12.80 11.21 -2.53
C ARG A 186 -13.41 11.88 -1.30
N VAL A 187 -12.59 12.58 -0.53
CA VAL A 187 -13.01 13.25 0.70
C VAL A 187 -12.24 14.56 0.91
N ASN A 188 -12.88 15.55 1.54
CA ASN A 188 -12.16 16.64 2.21
C ASN A 188 -11.73 16.14 3.60
N ALA A 189 -10.45 15.82 3.77
CA ALA A 189 -9.94 15.12 4.94
C ALA A 189 -10.03 15.93 6.25
N PHE A 190 -10.11 17.26 6.16
CA PHE A 190 -10.13 18.16 7.32
C PHE A 190 -11.54 18.54 7.78
N ASP A 191 -12.56 18.26 6.97
CA ASP A 191 -13.96 18.39 7.39
C ASP A 191 -14.38 17.14 8.19
N PRO A 192 -14.61 17.25 9.52
CA PRO A 192 -14.98 16.10 10.34
C PRO A 192 -16.37 15.54 10.00
N ASP A 193 -17.20 16.32 9.29
CA ASP A 193 -18.58 15.95 9.00
C ASP A 193 -18.81 15.29 7.64
N THR A 194 -17.81 15.33 6.76
CA THR A 194 -17.84 14.71 5.44
C THR A 194 -18.03 13.19 5.52
N LYS A 195 -18.68 12.61 4.50
CA LYS A 195 -18.92 11.15 4.41
C LYS A 195 -18.11 10.45 3.32
N GLY A 196 -17.28 11.21 2.59
CA GLY A 196 -16.65 10.72 1.37
C GLY A 196 -17.64 10.53 0.21
N SER A 197 -17.09 10.41 -0.99
CA SER A 197 -17.82 10.12 -2.22
C SER A 197 -17.14 8.97 -2.94
N ILE A 198 -17.87 7.91 -3.24
CA ILE A 198 -17.33 6.75 -3.95
C ILE A 198 -16.98 7.16 -5.38
N VAL A 199 -15.71 7.00 -5.72
CA VAL A 199 -15.15 7.20 -7.07
C VAL A 199 -15.13 5.87 -7.82
N ASP A 200 -14.74 4.79 -7.15
CA ASP A 200 -14.63 3.45 -7.74
C ASP A 200 -14.74 2.34 -6.69
N THR A 201 -14.86 1.09 -7.13
CA THR A 201 -14.96 -0.14 -6.30
C THR A 201 -13.97 -1.20 -6.76
N ASN A 202 -13.69 -2.20 -5.93
CA ASN A 202 -12.77 -3.32 -6.23
C ASN A 202 -11.37 -2.86 -6.61
N ILE A 203 -10.91 -1.79 -5.95
CA ILE A 203 -9.58 -1.23 -6.19
C ILE A 203 -8.50 -2.00 -5.42
N GLY A 204 -7.26 -1.92 -5.91
CA GLY A 204 -6.07 -2.31 -5.17
C GLY A 204 -5.53 -1.20 -4.27
N ALA A 205 -4.56 -1.57 -3.44
CA ALA A 205 -4.05 -0.76 -2.33
C ALA A 205 -3.08 0.38 -2.73
N SER A 206 -2.56 0.38 -3.96
CA SER A 206 -1.54 1.33 -4.40
C SER A 206 -2.19 2.55 -5.07
N LEU A 207 -2.03 3.72 -4.44
CA LEU A 207 -2.60 4.98 -4.88
C LEU A 207 -1.48 6.01 -5.10
N HIS A 208 -1.36 6.55 -6.31
CA HIS A 208 -0.27 7.49 -6.64
C HIS A 208 -0.76 8.62 -7.52
N ARG A 209 -0.29 9.83 -7.26
CA ARG A 209 -0.44 10.93 -8.23
C ARG A 209 0.44 10.65 -9.44
N PHE A 210 -0.09 10.85 -10.64
CA PHE A 210 0.70 10.78 -11.86
C PHE A 210 1.44 12.11 -12.07
N GLU A 211 2.75 12.12 -11.80
CA GLU A 211 3.61 13.29 -11.89
C GLU A 211 3.03 14.49 -11.08
N LYS A 212 3.10 15.71 -11.62
CA LYS A 212 2.45 16.91 -11.04
C LYS A 212 1.12 17.24 -11.74
N THR A 213 0.35 16.22 -12.13
CA THR A 213 -0.85 16.37 -12.96
C THR A 213 -2.12 16.21 -12.12
N ASP A 214 -3.30 16.32 -12.75
CA ASP A 214 -4.59 16.09 -12.10
C ASP A 214 -5.05 14.62 -12.15
N TRP A 215 -4.18 13.73 -12.61
CA TRP A 215 -4.45 12.30 -12.70
C TRP A 215 -3.86 11.53 -11.53
N PHE A 216 -4.64 10.58 -11.01
CA PHE A 216 -4.30 9.73 -9.87
C PHE A 216 -4.49 8.28 -10.26
N LEU A 217 -3.40 7.53 -10.19
CA LEU A 217 -3.33 6.13 -10.55
C LEU A 217 -3.74 5.24 -9.38
N TYR A 218 -4.44 4.17 -9.72
CA TYR A 218 -4.79 3.08 -8.82
C TYR A 218 -4.95 1.80 -9.64
N THR A 219 -4.98 0.66 -8.98
CA THR A 219 -5.33 -0.62 -9.62
C THR A 219 -6.79 -0.97 -9.37
N ARG A 220 -7.40 -1.72 -10.28
CA ARG A 220 -8.75 -2.26 -10.13
C ARG A 220 -8.82 -3.67 -10.69
N ASP A 221 -9.59 -4.53 -10.01
CA ASP A 221 -9.89 -5.87 -10.50
C ASP A 221 -11.10 -5.82 -11.45
N ASP A 222 -10.80 -5.87 -12.74
CA ASP A 222 -11.76 -5.94 -13.85
C ASP A 222 -11.51 -7.23 -14.65
N ASP A 223 -11.73 -8.38 -14.02
CA ASP A 223 -11.32 -9.71 -14.49
C ASP A 223 -9.78 -9.83 -14.64
N GLY A 224 -9.09 -9.31 -13.62
CA GLY A 224 -7.64 -9.21 -13.56
C GLY A 224 -7.18 -7.82 -13.14
N ASN A 225 -5.89 -7.70 -12.82
CA ASN A 225 -5.33 -6.45 -12.34
C ASN A 225 -5.09 -5.44 -13.48
N PHE A 226 -5.82 -4.32 -13.47
CA PHE A 226 -5.65 -3.22 -14.41
C PHE A 226 -5.22 -1.92 -13.72
N LEU A 227 -4.34 -1.17 -14.37
CA LEU A 227 -4.02 0.20 -14.01
C LEU A 227 -5.14 1.12 -14.48
N HIS A 228 -5.72 1.85 -13.54
CA HIS A 228 -6.73 2.86 -13.75
C HIS A 228 -6.21 4.24 -13.38
N ALA A 229 -6.93 5.27 -13.81
CA ALA A 229 -6.64 6.65 -13.48
C ALA A 229 -7.92 7.44 -13.23
N TYR A 230 -7.93 8.21 -12.15
CA TYR A 230 -8.97 9.18 -11.81
C TYR A 230 -8.45 10.61 -12.07
N ASN A 231 -9.26 11.45 -12.70
CA ASN A 231 -8.94 12.87 -12.91
C ASN A 231 -9.73 13.75 -11.93
N LYS A 232 -9.04 14.51 -11.07
CA LYS A 232 -9.70 15.29 -10.00
C LYS A 232 -10.55 16.48 -10.48
N GLU A 233 -10.27 17.00 -11.68
CA GLU A 233 -10.99 18.14 -12.26
C GLU A 233 -12.27 17.71 -12.96
N THR A 234 -12.22 16.59 -13.68
CA THR A 234 -13.34 16.08 -14.49
C THR A 234 -14.15 15.00 -13.78
N ASN A 235 -13.67 14.48 -12.65
CA ASN A 235 -14.20 13.31 -11.93
C ASN A 235 -14.31 12.04 -12.78
N LYS A 236 -13.55 11.95 -13.87
CA LYS A 236 -13.56 10.77 -14.77
C LYS A 236 -12.57 9.72 -14.30
N THR A 237 -12.96 8.46 -14.41
CA THR A 237 -12.07 7.31 -14.32
C THR A 237 -11.83 6.71 -15.71
N ILE A 238 -10.61 6.24 -15.95
CA ILE A 238 -10.23 5.53 -17.19
C ILE A 238 -9.41 4.28 -16.84
N GLN A 239 -9.68 3.18 -17.54
CA GLN A 239 -8.80 2.02 -17.59
C GLN A 239 -7.65 2.30 -18.56
N ILE A 240 -6.41 2.10 -18.13
CA ILE A 240 -5.20 2.39 -18.93
C ILE A 240 -4.68 1.12 -19.59
N VAL A 241 -4.27 0.15 -18.76
CA VAL A 241 -3.62 -1.08 -19.25
C VAL A 241 -3.60 -2.18 -18.20
N ARG A 242 -3.48 -3.44 -18.63
CA ARG A 242 -3.27 -4.57 -17.71
C ARG A 242 -1.90 -4.45 -17.04
N MET A 243 -1.86 -4.67 -15.74
CA MET A 243 -0.63 -4.76 -14.95
C MET A 243 0.02 -6.14 -15.13
N PRO A 244 1.33 -6.30 -14.83
CA PRO A 244 1.93 -7.63 -14.69
C PRO A 244 1.13 -8.49 -13.72
N GLU A 245 1.10 -9.80 -13.97
CA GLU A 245 0.42 -10.75 -13.06
C GLU A 245 1.06 -10.70 -11.66
N ASN A 246 0.28 -10.98 -10.61
CA ASN A 246 0.70 -10.91 -9.20
C ASN A 246 1.19 -9.55 -8.69
N SER A 247 1.21 -8.51 -9.52
CA SER A 247 1.55 -7.17 -9.04
C SER A 247 0.49 -6.60 -8.13
N VAL A 248 0.91 -6.02 -7.00
CA VAL A 248 0.02 -5.41 -6.00
C VAL A 248 0.34 -3.94 -5.81
N PHE A 249 1.62 -3.61 -5.63
CA PHE A 249 2.10 -2.25 -5.39
C PHE A 249 2.95 -1.75 -6.55
N PHE A 250 2.77 -0.47 -6.88
CA PHE A 250 3.59 0.22 -7.86
C PHE A 250 4.05 1.57 -7.33
N SER A 251 5.04 2.17 -7.98
CA SER A 251 5.46 3.55 -7.78
C SER A 251 5.47 4.29 -9.11
N VAL A 252 5.48 5.61 -9.07
CA VAL A 252 5.41 6.46 -10.27
C VAL A 252 6.52 7.50 -10.21
N SER A 253 7.35 7.54 -11.24
CA SER A 253 8.39 8.56 -11.38
C SER A 253 7.82 9.86 -11.93
N ARG A 254 8.55 10.96 -11.74
CA ARG A 254 8.19 12.27 -12.32
C ARG A 254 8.28 12.30 -13.84
N MET A 255 8.92 11.29 -14.43
CA MET A 255 9.07 11.13 -15.88
C MET A 255 7.96 10.25 -16.51
N GLY A 256 6.99 9.83 -15.70
CA GLY A 256 5.85 9.02 -16.13
C GLY A 256 6.13 7.52 -16.20
N ASN A 257 7.23 7.05 -15.59
CA ASN A 257 7.49 5.61 -15.49
C ASN A 257 6.75 5.04 -14.29
N VAL A 258 5.93 4.02 -14.51
CA VAL A 258 5.38 3.18 -13.44
C VAL A 258 6.32 2.01 -13.23
N ILE A 259 6.74 1.77 -11.98
CA ILE A 259 7.55 0.62 -11.59
C ILE A 259 6.71 -0.25 -10.65
N THR A 260 6.67 -1.55 -10.90
CA THR A 260 5.91 -2.53 -10.10
C THR A 260 6.69 -3.83 -9.99
N SER A 261 6.37 -4.65 -9.00
CA SER A 261 6.91 -6.01 -8.88
C SER A 261 5.81 -7.05 -9.08
N ASP A 262 6.15 -8.23 -9.58
CA ASP A 262 5.30 -9.43 -9.54
C ASP A 262 5.68 -10.41 -8.41
N GLY A 263 6.63 -10.02 -7.56
CA GLY A 263 7.22 -10.85 -6.50
C GLY A 263 8.65 -11.24 -6.80
N GLU A 264 9.00 -11.52 -8.06
CA GLU A 264 10.34 -11.95 -8.48
C GLU A 264 11.03 -10.90 -9.37
N THR A 265 10.26 -10.30 -10.27
CA THR A 265 10.76 -9.39 -11.30
C THR A 265 10.20 -7.98 -11.08
N LEU A 266 11.10 -6.99 -11.09
CA LEU A 266 10.69 -5.60 -11.27
C LEU A 266 10.36 -5.32 -12.73
N TRP A 267 9.24 -4.64 -12.93
CA TRP A 267 8.74 -4.22 -14.23
C TRP A 267 8.61 -2.71 -14.27
N GLN A 268 8.97 -2.11 -15.40
CA GLN A 268 8.66 -0.72 -15.68
C GLN A 268 7.89 -0.53 -16.97
N ARG A 269 7.12 0.55 -17.02
CA ARG A 269 6.48 1.01 -18.25
C ARG A 269 6.32 2.51 -18.22
N LYS A 270 6.57 3.16 -19.35
CA LYS A 270 6.46 4.61 -19.49
C LYS A 270 5.10 5.00 -20.01
N PHE A 271 4.51 6.02 -19.39
CA PHE A 271 3.24 6.60 -19.76
C PHE A 271 3.40 8.10 -20.02
N MET A 272 2.48 8.66 -20.79
CA MET A 272 2.39 10.09 -21.01
C MET A 272 0.93 10.55 -21.03
N ILE A 273 0.70 11.83 -20.72
CA ILE A 273 -0.59 12.47 -20.96
C ILE A 273 -0.67 12.88 -22.44
N LYS A 274 -1.78 12.51 -23.08
CA LYS A 274 -2.13 12.96 -24.43
C LYS A 274 -3.59 13.38 -24.44
N GLY A 275 -3.83 14.70 -24.31
CA GLY A 275 -5.17 15.26 -24.13
C GLY A 275 -5.74 14.88 -22.77
N ASP A 276 -6.94 14.30 -22.76
CA ASP A 276 -7.66 13.84 -21.57
C ASP A 276 -7.40 12.36 -21.23
N LYS A 277 -6.27 11.79 -21.68
CA LYS A 277 -5.93 10.38 -21.47
C LYS A 277 -4.48 10.20 -21.05
N ILE A 278 -4.24 9.17 -20.25
CA ILE A 278 -2.91 8.60 -20.02
C ILE A 278 -2.72 7.44 -21.00
N ARG A 279 -1.58 7.43 -21.70
CA ARG A 279 -1.27 6.42 -22.72
C ARG A 279 0.08 5.77 -22.44
N PRO A 280 0.17 4.43 -22.56
CA PRO A 280 1.47 3.76 -22.53
C PRO A 280 2.28 4.11 -23.78
N LEU A 281 3.58 4.30 -23.62
CA LEU A 281 4.52 4.54 -24.72
C LEU A 281 5.18 3.26 -25.23
N ASN A 282 5.34 2.28 -24.35
CA ASN A 282 5.99 0.99 -24.61
C ASN A 282 5.19 -0.14 -23.96
N GLY A 283 5.66 -1.38 -24.07
CA GLY A 283 5.20 -2.51 -23.26
C GLY A 283 5.85 -2.51 -21.86
N TRP A 284 5.47 -3.45 -21.00
CA TRP A 284 6.19 -3.69 -19.75
C TRP A 284 7.59 -4.22 -20.05
N GLN A 285 8.60 -3.65 -19.41
CA GLN A 285 10.01 -3.99 -19.56
C GLN A 285 10.56 -4.44 -18.21
N LYS A 286 11.35 -5.52 -18.20
CA LYS A 286 12.00 -5.98 -16.97
C LYS A 286 13.09 -4.99 -16.54
N ILE A 287 13.21 -4.78 -15.24
CA ILE A 287 14.36 -4.16 -14.58
C ILE A 287 15.14 -5.29 -13.92
N THR A 288 16.40 -5.42 -14.27
CA THR A 288 17.33 -6.33 -13.60
C THR A 288 17.98 -5.61 -12.43
N ILE A 289 17.95 -6.24 -11.26
CA ILE A 289 18.78 -5.89 -10.10
C ILE A 289 19.90 -6.92 -10.11
N GLU A 290 21.14 -6.48 -10.32
CA GLU A 290 22.30 -7.39 -10.34
C GLU A 290 22.86 -7.64 -8.94
N GLN A 291 22.52 -6.76 -7.99
CA GLN A 291 23.00 -6.84 -6.63
C GLN A 291 22.21 -7.90 -5.83
N PRO A 292 22.87 -8.71 -4.98
CA PRO A 292 22.28 -9.90 -4.36
C PRO A 292 21.21 -9.60 -3.30
N GLU A 293 21.16 -8.38 -2.77
CA GLU A 293 20.40 -8.03 -1.57
C GLU A 293 18.88 -8.03 -1.76
N CYS A 294 18.43 -8.03 -3.03
CA CYS A 294 17.03 -8.17 -3.41
C CYS A 294 16.82 -9.33 -4.40
N ALA A 295 17.69 -10.36 -4.33
CA ALA A 295 17.62 -11.52 -5.23
C ALA A 295 16.35 -12.37 -5.06
N GLU A 296 15.79 -12.41 -3.84
CA GLU A 296 14.50 -13.04 -3.54
C GLU A 296 13.30 -12.18 -3.97
N GLY A 297 13.58 -11.05 -4.63
CA GLY A 297 12.58 -10.15 -5.19
C GLY A 297 12.31 -8.92 -4.34
N VAL A 298 11.32 -8.15 -4.80
CA VAL A 298 10.95 -6.86 -4.20
C VAL A 298 9.45 -6.84 -4.01
N THR A 299 8.97 -6.49 -2.82
CA THR A 299 7.52 -6.47 -2.53
C THR A 299 6.90 -5.09 -2.74
N ARG A 300 7.68 -4.01 -2.54
CA ARG A 300 7.26 -2.62 -2.77
C ARG A 300 8.40 -1.75 -3.25
N THR A 301 8.04 -0.66 -3.92
CA THR A 301 8.99 0.36 -4.36
C THR A 301 8.48 1.76 -4.00
N ALA A 302 9.39 2.71 -3.82
CA ALA A 302 9.10 4.14 -3.77
C ALA A 302 10.17 4.91 -4.54
N ILE A 303 9.82 6.04 -5.16
CA ILE A 303 10.74 6.84 -5.99
C ILE A 303 10.84 8.25 -5.41
N SER A 304 12.04 8.82 -5.36
CA SER A 304 12.25 10.18 -4.88
C SER A 304 11.58 11.23 -5.79
N PRO A 305 11.18 12.40 -5.26
CA PRO A 305 10.54 13.46 -6.05
C PRO A 305 11.31 13.91 -7.31
N ASP A 306 12.65 13.86 -7.27
CA ASP A 306 13.51 14.16 -8.42
C ASP A 306 13.82 12.95 -9.31
N THR A 307 13.32 11.75 -8.97
CA THR A 307 13.56 10.50 -9.71
C THR A 307 15.03 10.04 -9.68
N SER A 308 15.84 10.55 -8.75
CA SER A 308 17.25 10.14 -8.60
C SER A 308 17.46 8.92 -7.70
N MET A 309 16.47 8.55 -6.89
CA MET A 309 16.54 7.42 -5.98
C MET A 309 15.30 6.52 -6.06
N ILE A 310 15.51 5.25 -5.74
CA ILE A 310 14.45 4.26 -5.54
C ILE A 310 14.68 3.52 -4.22
N ALA A 311 13.63 3.40 -3.40
CA ALA A 311 13.60 2.51 -2.25
C ALA A 311 12.94 1.19 -2.66
N LEU A 312 13.50 0.08 -2.21
CA LEU A 312 13.06 -1.29 -2.47
C LEU A 312 12.80 -1.96 -1.12
N VAL A 313 11.64 -2.61 -0.96
CA VAL A 313 11.36 -3.47 0.19
C VAL A 313 11.67 -4.91 -0.20
N CYS A 314 12.73 -5.47 0.37
CA CYS A 314 13.27 -6.79 0.01
C CYS A 314 13.05 -7.76 1.18
N PRO A 315 12.45 -8.95 0.96
CA PRO A 315 12.32 -9.96 1.99
C PRO A 315 13.70 -10.39 2.51
N ARG A 316 13.83 -10.66 3.82
CA ARG A 316 15.07 -11.26 4.36
C ARG A 316 15.07 -12.76 4.11
N ASP A 317 16.24 -13.33 3.79
CA ASP A 317 16.41 -14.79 3.76
C ASP A 317 16.15 -15.35 5.17
N PRO A 318 15.23 -16.31 5.35
CA PRO A 318 14.99 -16.98 6.62
C PRO A 318 16.26 -17.51 7.31
N LYS A 319 17.31 -17.84 6.54
CA LYS A 319 18.58 -18.35 7.08
C LYS A 319 19.48 -17.28 7.70
N GLU A 320 19.35 -16.02 7.28
CA GLU A 320 20.10 -14.90 7.87
C GLU A 320 19.42 -14.39 9.14
N ALA A 321 18.10 -14.56 9.27
CA ALA A 321 17.33 -14.19 10.45
C ALA A 321 17.72 -14.98 11.72
N GLU A 322 18.32 -16.17 11.58
CA GLU A 322 18.76 -17.00 12.71
C GLU A 322 20.18 -16.68 13.24
N GLN A 323 20.94 -15.80 12.57
CA GLN A 323 22.39 -15.62 12.83
C GLN A 323 22.81 -14.24 13.39
N SER A 324 21.86 -13.35 13.73
CA SER A 324 22.15 -12.02 14.31
C SER A 324 21.59 -11.81 15.71
#